data_AF-A0A1D2WGF4-F1
#
_entry.id   AF-A0A1D2WGF4-F1
#
_cell.length_a   1.000
_cell.length_b   1.000
_cell.length_c   1.000
_cell.angle_alpha   90.00
_cell.angle_beta   90.00
_cell.angle_gamma   90.00
#
_symmetry.space_group_name_H-M   'P 1'
#
loop_
_entity.id
_entity.type
_entity.pdbx_description
1 polymer ?
#
loop_
_entity_poly.entity_id
_entity_poly.type
_entity_poly.pdbx_seq_one_letter_code
_entity_poly.pdbx_strand_id
1 'polypeptide(L)'
;MDTKKLSILVILLIVLVGVCGVFFFTMNDNSPKLNFTTPTGYKVINSTDKTIKISDSKTIIKVDRLKTNETVKDLVDDFNKKHANNYTIENYSSNYNNISIEGVIVSNATDNDTDDDMNTVDNNTSNAYHFWYSKDNNTYHIFVKGKMNETFKESTIESIVNSTKILN
;
A
#
# COMPACT_ATOMS: atom_id res chain seq x y z
N MET A 1 30.10 30.24 -41.76
CA MET A 1 28.77 30.56 -41.19
C MET A 1 28.94 31.79 -40.33
N ASP A 2 28.22 32.89 -40.62
CA ASP A 2 28.34 34.12 -39.84
C ASP A 2 28.03 33.87 -38.36
N THR A 3 28.80 34.48 -37.47
CA THR A 3 28.65 34.36 -36.01
C THR A 3 27.22 34.66 -35.55
N LYS A 4 26.53 35.60 -36.19
CA LYS A 4 25.12 35.91 -35.93
C LYS A 4 24.17 34.74 -36.24
N LYS A 5 24.43 33.96 -37.30
CA LYS A 5 23.61 32.80 -37.69
C LYS A 5 23.84 31.62 -36.75
N LEU A 6 25.07 31.45 -36.25
CA LEU A 6 25.41 30.43 -35.26
C LEU A 6 24.72 30.71 -33.90
N SER A 7 24.71 31.97 -33.45
CA SER A 7 24.04 32.34 -32.20
C SER A 7 22.54 32.10 -32.23
N ILE A 8 21.86 32.40 -33.35
CA ILE A 8 20.42 32.15 -33.52
C ILE A 8 20.11 30.64 -33.49
N LEU A 9 20.95 29.82 -34.14
CA LEU A 9 20.79 28.37 -34.15
C LEU A 9 20.92 27.79 -32.72
N VAL A 10 21.89 28.25 -31.94
CA VAL A 10 22.12 27.78 -30.56
C VAL A 10 20.94 28.16 -29.66
N ILE A 11 20.39 29.38 -29.79
CA ILE A 11 19.22 29.82 -29.01
C ILE A 11 17.99 28.96 -29.35
N LEU A 12 17.74 28.70 -30.63
CA LEU A 12 16.65 27.82 -31.08
C LEU A 12 16.77 26.40 -30.52
N LEU A 13 17.99 25.86 -30.47
CA LEU A 13 18.26 24.52 -29.92
C LEU A 13 18.00 24.47 -28.41
N ILE A 14 18.40 25.50 -27.66
CA ILE A 14 18.16 25.60 -26.21
C ILE A 14 16.65 25.70 -25.92
N VAL A 15 15.91 26.50 -26.70
CA VAL A 15 14.45 26.60 -26.55
C VAL A 15 13.77 25.28 -26.89
N LEU A 16 14.20 24.58 -27.93
CA LEU A 16 13.63 23.29 -28.33
C LEU A 16 13.89 22.20 -27.28
N VAL A 17 15.11 22.13 -26.72
CA VAL A 17 15.45 21.20 -25.64
C VAL A 17 14.72 21.58 -24.34
N GLY A 18 14.57 22.87 -24.04
CA GLY A 18 13.80 23.36 -22.90
C GLY A 18 12.32 22.97 -23.00
N VAL A 19 11.69 23.13 -24.16
CA VAL A 19 10.28 22.76 -24.37
C VAL A 19 10.09 21.24 -24.35
N CYS A 20 10.98 20.46 -24.99
CA CYS A 20 10.92 19.00 -24.91
C CYS A 20 11.16 18.49 -23.47
N GLY A 21 12.12 19.07 -22.74
CA GLY A 21 12.41 18.69 -21.36
C GLY A 21 11.20 18.88 -20.43
N VAL A 22 10.48 20.00 -20.55
CA VAL A 22 9.30 20.27 -19.72
C VAL A 22 8.11 19.35 -20.07
N PHE A 23 7.98 18.94 -21.34
CA PHE A 23 6.95 17.97 -21.75
C PHE A 23 7.19 16.54 -21.23
N PHE A 24 8.45 16.10 -21.07
CA PHE A 24 8.73 14.76 -20.53
C PHE A 24 8.59 14.65 -19.01
N PHE A 25 8.72 15.76 -18.26
CA PHE A 25 8.56 15.75 -16.79
C PHE A 25 7.11 15.80 -16.31
N THR A 26 6.15 16.03 -17.20
CA THR A 26 4.71 16.06 -16.87
C THR A 26 3.95 14.88 -17.47
N MET A 27 4.57 13.69 -17.48
CA MET A 27 3.77 12.46 -17.51
C MET A 27 2.99 12.38 -16.20
N ASN A 28 1.79 12.94 -16.21
CA ASN A 28 0.77 12.69 -15.22
C ASN A 28 0.59 11.18 -15.18
N ASP A 29 1.07 10.55 -14.12
CA ASP A 29 0.89 9.12 -13.89
C ASP A 29 -0.62 8.94 -13.67
N ASN A 30 -1.39 8.72 -14.74
CA ASN A 30 -2.84 8.51 -14.72
C ASN A 30 -3.18 7.13 -14.11
N SER A 31 -2.38 6.67 -13.16
CA SER A 31 -2.61 5.44 -12.43
C SER A 31 -3.92 5.58 -11.65
N PRO A 32 -4.90 4.68 -11.86
CA PRO A 32 -6.16 4.75 -11.13
C PRO A 32 -5.94 4.75 -9.62
N LYS A 33 -6.58 5.69 -8.94
CA LYS A 33 -6.27 6.03 -7.54
C LYS A 33 -6.96 5.07 -6.58
N LEU A 34 -6.17 4.47 -5.68
CA LEU A 34 -6.67 3.73 -4.53
C LEU A 34 -7.54 4.64 -3.66
N ASN A 35 -8.71 4.14 -3.24
CA ASN A 35 -9.57 4.83 -2.30
C ASN A 35 -10.32 3.84 -1.40
N PHE A 36 -10.59 4.24 -0.15
CA PHE A 36 -11.50 3.55 0.76
C PHE A 36 -12.07 4.55 1.78
N THR A 37 -13.17 4.17 2.44
CA THR A 37 -13.76 4.99 3.50
C THR A 37 -12.90 4.86 4.75
N THR A 38 -12.28 5.95 5.18
CA THR A 38 -11.46 5.97 6.39
C THR A 38 -12.32 5.56 7.60
N PRO A 39 -11.94 4.51 8.34
CA PRO A 39 -12.68 4.09 9.52
C PRO A 39 -12.76 5.19 10.59
N THR A 40 -13.84 5.18 11.37
CA THR A 40 -14.06 6.14 12.45
C THR A 40 -12.88 6.16 13.43
N GLY A 41 -12.40 7.37 13.77
CA GLY A 41 -11.27 7.55 14.69
C GLY A 41 -9.90 7.57 14.02
N TYR A 42 -9.81 7.17 12.74
CA TYR A 42 -8.58 7.25 11.95
C TYR A 42 -8.52 8.52 11.11
N LYS A 43 -7.31 9.02 10.88
CA LYS A 43 -7.04 10.13 9.96
C LYS A 43 -6.07 9.68 8.88
N VAL A 44 -6.27 10.14 7.65
CA VAL A 44 -5.30 9.96 6.56
C VAL A 44 -4.05 10.77 6.86
N ILE A 45 -2.90 10.10 6.98
CA ILE A 45 -1.59 10.73 7.22
C ILE A 45 -0.73 10.79 5.95
N ASN A 46 -0.99 9.90 4.97
CA ASN A 46 -0.36 9.94 3.66
C ASN A 46 -1.27 9.23 2.63
N SER A 47 -1.32 9.72 1.39
CA SER A 47 -2.06 9.10 0.30
C SER A 47 -1.36 9.36 -1.03
N THR A 48 -1.07 8.28 -1.74
CA THR A 48 -0.61 8.24 -3.13
C THR A 48 -1.63 7.49 -3.99
N ASP A 49 -1.38 7.34 -5.28
CA ASP A 49 -2.28 6.59 -6.17
C ASP A 49 -2.39 5.10 -5.81
N LYS A 50 -1.38 4.55 -5.12
CA LYS A 50 -1.30 3.11 -4.80
C LYS A 50 -1.31 2.82 -3.31
N THR A 51 -1.08 3.81 -2.46
CA THR A 51 -0.94 3.61 -1.01
C THR A 51 -1.75 4.64 -0.25
N ILE A 52 -2.46 4.21 0.79
CA ILE A 52 -3.05 5.12 1.78
C ILE A 52 -2.57 4.66 3.16
N LYS A 53 -2.03 5.61 3.93
CA LYS A 53 -1.67 5.44 5.34
C LYS A 53 -2.66 6.22 6.21
N ILE A 54 -3.22 5.57 7.23
CA ILE A 54 -4.10 6.18 8.23
C ILE A 54 -3.58 5.89 9.64
N SER A 55 -3.90 6.77 10.60
CA SER A 55 -3.52 6.58 12.00
C SER A 55 -4.55 7.19 12.97
N ASP A 56 -4.66 6.59 14.15
CA ASP A 56 -5.40 7.09 15.31
C ASP A 56 -4.48 7.51 16.47
N SER A 57 -3.19 7.76 16.19
CA SER A 57 -2.07 7.99 17.14
C SER A 57 -1.53 6.78 17.91
N LYS A 58 -2.28 5.67 17.98
CA LYS A 58 -1.86 4.42 18.67
C LYS A 58 -1.71 3.23 17.73
N THR A 59 -2.22 3.35 16.52
CA THR A 59 -2.18 2.35 15.48
C THR A 59 -1.93 3.07 14.17
N ILE A 60 -1.08 2.48 13.33
CA ILE A 60 -0.89 2.89 11.93
C ILE A 60 -1.36 1.75 11.06
N ILE A 61 -2.17 2.10 10.07
CA ILE A 61 -2.63 1.17 9.04
C ILE A 61 -2.17 1.70 7.69
N LYS A 62 -1.53 0.86 6.91
CA LYS A 62 -1.10 1.14 5.53
C LYS A 62 -1.80 0.15 4.61
N VAL A 63 -2.48 0.67 3.61
CA VAL A 63 -3.14 -0.12 2.57
C VAL A 63 -2.42 0.14 1.25
N ASP A 64 -1.91 -0.91 0.64
CA ASP A 64 -1.25 -0.87 -0.65
C ASP A 64 -2.07 -1.62 -1.71
N ARG A 65 -2.11 -1.05 -2.91
CA ARG A 65 -2.47 -1.76 -4.14
C ARG A 65 -1.21 -2.36 -4.75
N LEU A 66 -1.14 -3.68 -4.77
CA LEU A 66 -0.01 -4.42 -5.34
C LEU A 66 -0.19 -4.58 -6.85
N LYS A 67 0.83 -4.18 -7.62
CA LYS A 67 0.89 -4.43 -9.06
C LYS A 67 1.61 -5.77 -9.30
N THR A 68 0.93 -6.86 -9.00
CA THR A 68 1.46 -8.22 -9.16
C THR A 68 0.46 -9.12 -9.90
N ASN A 69 0.99 -10.13 -10.59
CA ASN A 69 0.20 -11.23 -11.15
C ASN A 69 0.14 -12.42 -10.18
N GLU A 70 0.79 -12.32 -9.02
CA GLU A 70 0.79 -13.33 -7.98
C GLU A 70 -0.58 -13.42 -7.31
N THR A 71 -0.96 -14.63 -6.92
CA THR A 71 -2.16 -14.82 -6.12
C THR A 71 -1.91 -14.39 -4.67
N VAL A 72 -2.98 -14.11 -3.92
CA VAL A 72 -2.89 -13.89 -2.46
C VAL A 72 -2.14 -15.03 -1.78
N LYS A 73 -2.36 -16.27 -2.24
CA LYS A 73 -1.67 -17.45 -1.71
C LYS A 73 -0.16 -17.36 -1.92
N ASP A 74 0.28 -17.02 -3.13
CA ASP A 74 1.72 -16.92 -3.44
C ASP A 74 2.40 -15.86 -2.57
N LEU A 75 1.74 -14.70 -2.39
CA LEU A 75 2.25 -13.61 -1.55
C LEU A 75 2.41 -14.03 -0.09
N VAL A 76 1.43 -14.74 0.46
CA VAL A 76 1.46 -15.25 1.83
C VAL A 76 2.53 -16.33 1.98
N ASP A 77 2.64 -17.25 1.02
CA ASP A 77 3.67 -18.30 1.02
C ASP A 77 5.08 -17.70 0.98
N ASP A 78 5.30 -16.68 0.14
CA ASP A 78 6.59 -16.02 0.03
C ASP A 78 6.92 -15.15 1.25
N PHE A 79 5.92 -14.51 1.85
CA PHE A 79 6.07 -13.88 3.16
C PHE A 79 6.53 -14.93 4.17
N ASN A 80 5.77 -16.02 4.34
CA ASN A 80 6.10 -17.08 5.29
C ASN A 80 7.50 -17.67 5.08
N LYS A 81 7.92 -17.94 3.84
CA LYS A 81 9.28 -18.44 3.55
C LYS A 81 10.37 -17.47 4.01
N LYS A 82 10.20 -16.17 3.76
CA LYS A 82 11.16 -15.12 4.18
C LYS A 82 11.23 -15.00 5.70
N HIS A 83 10.13 -15.35 6.36
CA HIS A 83 9.88 -15.10 7.77
C HIS A 83 9.94 -16.38 8.65
N ALA A 84 10.18 -17.56 8.05
CA ALA A 84 10.03 -18.89 8.66
C ALA A 84 10.81 -19.17 9.95
N ASN A 85 11.78 -18.32 10.34
CA ASN A 85 12.59 -18.52 11.54
C ASN A 85 12.12 -17.75 12.78
N ASN A 86 11.09 -16.89 12.70
CA ASN A 86 10.79 -15.90 13.76
C ASN A 86 9.35 -15.86 14.31
N TYR A 87 8.41 -16.74 13.89
CA TYR A 87 6.98 -16.52 14.20
C TYR A 87 6.24 -17.73 14.78
N THR A 88 5.56 -17.50 15.91
CA THR A 88 4.45 -18.33 16.40
C THR A 88 3.25 -18.08 15.51
N ILE A 89 2.93 -19.06 14.68
CA ILE A 89 1.75 -19.01 13.82
C ILE A 89 0.52 -19.29 14.70
N GLU A 90 -0.14 -18.24 15.18
CA GLU A 90 -1.54 -18.38 15.60
C GLU A 90 -2.40 -18.52 14.34
N ASN A 91 -2.62 -19.79 13.97
CA ASN A 91 -3.46 -20.28 12.87
C ASN A 91 -2.78 -20.47 11.51
N TYR A 92 -1.79 -21.37 11.46
CA TYR A 92 -1.69 -22.27 10.31
C TYR A 92 -2.79 -23.32 10.48
N SER A 93 -3.98 -23.07 9.93
CA SER A 93 -4.89 -24.15 9.66
C SER A 93 -4.93 -24.34 8.15
N SER A 94 -4.69 -25.56 7.72
CA SER A 94 -5.11 -26.08 6.41
C SER A 94 -6.61 -25.88 6.13
N ASN A 95 -7.37 -25.32 7.08
CA ASN A 95 -8.66 -24.68 6.90
C ASN A 95 -8.52 -23.16 6.84
N TYR A 96 -8.70 -22.62 5.65
CA TYR A 96 -9.00 -21.21 5.38
C TYR A 96 -9.96 -20.63 6.44
N ASN A 97 -9.45 -19.83 7.38
CA ASN A 97 -10.28 -18.86 8.10
C ASN A 97 -10.45 -17.64 7.19
N ASN A 98 -11.14 -17.83 6.07
CA ASN A 98 -11.65 -16.73 5.29
C ASN A 98 -12.56 -15.93 6.23
N ILE A 99 -12.16 -14.73 6.64
CA ILE A 99 -13.18 -13.75 6.97
C ILE A 99 -13.82 -13.46 5.62
N SER A 100 -14.97 -14.07 5.34
CA SER A 100 -15.76 -13.75 4.16
C SER A 100 -16.41 -12.40 4.43
N ILE A 101 -15.69 -11.34 4.11
CA ILE A 101 -16.20 -9.99 4.19
C ILE A 101 -16.86 -9.74 2.84
N GLU A 102 -18.18 -9.89 2.79
CA GLU A 102 -19.00 -9.74 1.56
C GLU A 102 -18.51 -10.59 0.35
N GLY A 103 -17.90 -11.76 0.61
CA GLY A 103 -17.38 -12.67 -0.43
C GLY A 103 -15.92 -12.44 -0.83
N VAL A 104 -15.22 -11.52 -0.17
CA VAL A 104 -13.77 -11.34 -0.31
C VAL A 104 -13.03 -12.20 0.71
N ILE A 105 -12.05 -12.98 0.24
CA ILE A 105 -11.16 -13.77 1.10
C ILE A 105 -9.98 -12.90 1.55
N VAL A 106 -9.80 -12.80 2.87
CA VAL A 106 -8.66 -12.09 3.48
C VAL A 106 -7.76 -13.07 4.24
N SER A 107 -6.50 -13.16 3.83
CA SER A 107 -5.47 -13.96 4.52
C SER A 107 -4.66 -13.08 5.47
N ASN A 108 -4.26 -13.60 6.65
CA ASN A 108 -3.50 -12.81 7.63
C ASN A 108 -2.20 -13.49 8.09
N ALA A 109 -1.24 -12.68 8.54
CA ALA A 109 -0.01 -13.10 9.21
C ALA A 109 0.38 -12.09 10.30
N THR A 110 1.14 -12.52 11.30
CA THR A 110 1.66 -11.66 12.37
C THR A 110 3.17 -11.81 12.46
N ASP A 111 3.90 -10.70 12.55
CA ASP A 111 5.32 -10.70 12.81
C ASP A 111 5.73 -9.76 13.96
N ASN A 112 6.79 -10.12 14.67
CA ASN A 112 7.55 -9.23 15.52
C ASN A 112 8.38 -8.28 14.65
N ASP A 113 7.75 -7.26 14.07
CA ASP A 113 8.42 -6.35 13.16
C ASP A 113 9.15 -5.21 13.90
N THR A 114 10.45 -5.09 13.66
CA THR A 114 11.30 -3.97 14.09
C THR A 114 11.44 -2.89 13.02
N ASP A 115 10.76 -2.99 11.86
CA ASP A 115 10.97 -2.08 10.74
C ASP A 115 10.64 -0.61 11.12
N ASP A 116 11.65 0.25 10.91
CA ASP A 116 11.76 1.64 11.36
C ASP A 116 10.91 2.62 10.51
N ASP A 117 10.32 2.13 9.41
CA ASP A 117 9.56 2.93 8.45
C ASP A 117 8.19 3.42 8.97
N MET A 118 7.82 3.04 10.20
CA MET A 118 6.61 3.44 10.91
C MET A 118 6.91 3.95 12.32
N ASN A 119 7.74 5.00 12.39
CA ASN A 119 8.40 5.49 13.60
C ASN A 119 7.52 6.29 14.60
N THR A 120 6.24 5.97 14.80
CA THR A 120 5.34 6.82 15.62
C THR A 120 4.32 6.13 16.52
N VAL A 121 4.36 4.80 16.70
CA VAL A 121 3.49 4.13 17.67
C VAL A 121 4.34 3.64 18.84
N ASP A 122 3.92 3.97 20.07
CA ASP A 122 4.53 3.55 21.34
C ASP A 122 5.33 2.26 21.19
N ASN A 123 6.65 2.34 21.47
CA ASN A 123 7.66 1.30 21.26
C ASN A 123 7.42 -0.03 22.04
N ASN A 124 6.24 -0.21 22.63
CA ASN A 124 5.82 -1.37 23.42
C ASN A 124 4.89 -2.34 22.67
N THR A 125 4.46 -2.05 21.44
CA THR A 125 3.76 -3.02 20.59
C THR A 125 4.72 -3.60 19.56
N SER A 126 5.31 -4.75 19.88
CA SER A 126 6.29 -5.45 19.03
C SER A 126 5.70 -6.16 17.81
N ASN A 127 4.37 -6.27 17.72
CA ASN A 127 3.72 -7.06 16.67
C ASN A 127 3.19 -6.15 15.55
N ALA A 128 3.48 -6.53 14.30
CA ALA A 128 2.80 -6.05 13.12
C ALA A 128 1.93 -7.17 12.52
N TYR A 129 0.87 -6.75 11.84
CA TYR A 129 -0.16 -7.62 11.31
C TYR A 129 -0.35 -7.33 9.83
N HIS A 130 -0.40 -8.39 9.04
CA HIS A 130 -0.50 -8.31 7.59
C HIS A 130 -1.80 -8.95 7.14
N PHE A 131 -2.49 -8.32 6.18
CA PHE A 131 -3.70 -8.85 5.55
C PHE A 131 -3.58 -8.74 4.03
N TRP A 132 -3.87 -9.81 3.30
CA TRP A 132 -3.87 -9.81 1.84
C TRP A 132 -5.23 -10.24 1.31
N TYR A 133 -5.71 -9.55 0.27
CA TYR A 133 -6.97 -9.87 -0.39
C TYR A 133 -6.97 -9.43 -1.85
N SER A 134 -7.86 -10.01 -2.64
CA SER A 134 -8.10 -9.59 -4.02
C SER A 134 -9.54 -9.12 -4.19
N LYS A 135 -9.73 -7.99 -4.88
CA LYS A 135 -11.03 -7.39 -5.19
C LYS A 135 -10.93 -6.63 -6.50
N ASP A 136 -11.96 -6.70 -7.34
CA ASP A 136 -12.02 -5.98 -8.64
C ASP A 136 -10.77 -6.16 -9.52
N ASN A 137 -10.25 -7.39 -9.63
CA ASN A 137 -9.00 -7.72 -10.35
C ASN A 137 -7.74 -7.01 -9.85
N ASN A 138 -7.74 -6.55 -8.60
CA ASN A 138 -6.59 -5.96 -7.94
C ASN A 138 -6.27 -6.74 -6.66
N THR A 139 -4.99 -6.79 -6.32
CA THR A 139 -4.50 -7.38 -5.08
C THR A 139 -4.06 -6.28 -4.13
N TYR A 140 -4.42 -6.42 -2.86
CA TYR A 140 -4.18 -5.43 -1.83
C TYR A 140 -3.46 -6.05 -0.64
N HIS A 141 -2.65 -5.23 0.02
CA HIS A 141 -1.99 -5.57 1.28
C HIS A 141 -2.33 -4.50 2.32
N ILE A 142 -2.83 -4.92 3.47
CA ILE A 142 -3.00 -4.09 4.65
C ILE A 142 -1.91 -4.47 5.65
N PHE A 143 -1.10 -3.50 6.03
CA PHE A 143 -0.14 -3.60 7.11
C PHE A 143 -0.64 -2.78 8.30
N VAL A 144 -0.63 -3.38 9.49
CA VAL A 144 -1.07 -2.75 10.74
C VAL A 144 0.06 -2.84 11.76
N LYS A 145 0.47 -1.69 12.31
CA LYS A 145 1.40 -1.60 13.44
C LYS A 145 0.69 -0.93 14.62
N GLY A 146 0.62 -1.62 15.76
CA GLY A 146 -0.06 -1.12 16.95
C GLY A 146 -0.99 -2.16 17.59
N LYS A 147 -2.03 -1.70 18.28
CA LYS A 147 -2.93 -2.58 19.04
C LYS A 147 -3.94 -3.27 18.12
N MET A 148 -3.89 -4.61 18.08
CA MET A 148 -4.85 -5.45 17.35
C MET A 148 -5.66 -6.31 18.34
N ASN A 149 -6.98 -6.32 18.20
CA ASN A 149 -7.89 -7.26 18.88
C ASN A 149 -8.99 -7.73 17.91
N GLU A 150 -9.84 -8.68 18.32
CA GLU A 150 -10.91 -9.20 17.46
C GLU A 150 -11.89 -8.09 17.02
N THR A 151 -12.28 -7.19 17.92
CA THR A 151 -13.14 -6.04 17.58
C THR A 151 -12.53 -5.14 16.50
N PHE A 152 -11.20 -4.96 16.52
CA PHE A 152 -10.49 -4.19 15.50
C PHE A 152 -10.53 -4.91 14.14
N LYS A 153 -10.35 -6.24 14.10
CA LYS A 153 -10.46 -7.04 12.87
C LYS A 153 -11.85 -6.86 12.25
N GLU A 154 -12.91 -7.12 13.04
CA GLU A 154 -14.31 -7.07 12.57
C GLU A 154 -14.76 -5.65 12.18
N SER A 155 -14.30 -4.60 12.86
CA SER A 155 -14.77 -3.23 12.57
C SER A 155 -13.92 -2.49 11.55
N THR A 156 -12.59 -2.55 11.70
CA THR A 156 -11.68 -1.64 10.99
C THR A 156 -11.18 -2.28 9.70
N ILE A 157 -10.74 -3.54 9.75
CA ILE A 157 -10.28 -4.26 8.55
C ILE A 157 -11.45 -4.52 7.61
N GLU A 158 -12.62 -4.92 8.12
CA GLU A 158 -13.82 -5.09 7.28
C GLU A 158 -14.27 -3.81 6.61
N SER A 159 -14.33 -2.69 7.35
CA SER A 159 -14.67 -1.39 6.77
C SER A 159 -13.72 -0.99 5.64
N ILE A 160 -12.41 -1.26 5.78
CA ILE A 160 -11.43 -1.00 4.73
C ILE A 160 -11.72 -1.87 3.52
N VAL A 161 -11.78 -3.20 3.68
CA VAL A 161 -11.99 -4.16 2.59
C VAL A 161 -13.29 -3.88 1.81
N ASN A 162 -14.39 -3.60 2.51
CA ASN A 162 -15.68 -3.33 1.88
C ASN A 162 -15.69 -2.04 1.08
N SER A 163 -15.01 -1.01 1.58
CA SER A 163 -15.01 0.30 0.93
C SER A 163 -13.86 0.51 -0.06
N THR A 164 -12.86 -0.37 -0.08
CA THR A 164 -11.76 -0.32 -1.06
C THR A 164 -12.28 -0.39 -2.47
N LYS A 165 -11.84 0.57 -3.29
CA LYS A 165 -12.12 0.67 -4.72
C LYS A 165 -11.03 1.46 -5.42
N ILE A 166 -11.05 1.37 -6.75
CA ILE A 166 -10.21 2.15 -7.64
C ILE A 166 -11.04 3.29 -8.24
N LEU A 167 -10.57 4.53 -8.10
CA LEU A 167 -11.17 5.70 -8.75
C LEU A 167 -10.46 5.95 -10.10
N ASN A 168 -11.27 6.16 -11.13
CA ASN A 168 -10.84 6.56 -12.47
C ASN A 168 -10.92 8.07 -12.64
#